data_AF-A0A660S710-F1
#
_entry.id   AF-A0A660S710-F1
#
_cell.length_a   1.000
_cell.length_b   1.000
_cell.length_c   1.000
_cell.angle_alpha   90.00
_cell.angle_beta   90.00
_cell.angle_gamma   90.00
#
_symmetry.space_group_name_H-M   'P 1'
#
loop_
_entity.id
_entity.type
_entity.pdbx_description
1 polymer ?
#
loop_
_entity_poly.entity_id
_entity_poly.type
_entity_poly.pdbx_seq_one_letter_code
_entity_poly.pdbx_strand_id
1 'polypeptide(L)' 'MEDKNIKNAKIIIINGFTNEELKEFLSFYKKNPNLPVPIFATVTDNSLEMKVKDLIEELIEEDENFKKMMKEVKKSKK' A
#
# COMPACT_ATOMS: atom_id res chain seq x y z
N MET A 1 19.94 -1.67 10.13
CA MET A 1 19.42 -2.99 9.68
C MET A 1 18.14 -2.81 8.84
N GLU A 2 17.83 -1.59 8.39
CA GLU A 2 16.55 -1.23 7.76
C GLU A 2 16.40 -1.56 6.25
N ASP A 3 17.47 -1.67 5.46
CA ASP A 3 17.35 -1.77 3.99
C ASP A 3 16.69 -3.06 3.45
N LYS A 4 16.63 -4.13 4.26
CA LYS A 4 16.09 -5.42 3.81
C LYS A 4 14.56 -5.43 3.66
N ASN A 5 13.83 -4.60 4.42
CA ASN A 5 12.37 -4.56 4.36
C ASN A 5 11.88 -3.78 3.13
N ILE A 6 12.54 -2.66 2.80
CA ILE A 6 12.22 -1.84 1.63
C ILE A 6 12.33 -2.63 0.34
N LYS A 7 13.40 -3.42 0.17
CA LYS A 7 13.67 -4.14 -1.09
C LYS A 7 12.67 -5.25 -1.43
N ASN A 8 11.95 -5.78 -0.43
CA ASN A 8 10.99 -6.87 -0.64
C ASN A 8 9.54 -6.37 -0.66
N ALA A 9 9.29 -5.12 -0.27
CA ALA A 9 7.98 -4.52 -0.32
C ALA A 9 7.55 -4.27 -1.77
N LYS A 10 6.33 -4.70 -2.10
CA LYS A 10 5.73 -4.46 -3.40
C LYS A 10 4.76 -3.31 -3.22
N ILE A 11 5.03 -2.18 -3.85
CA ILE A 11 4.27 -0.93 -3.64
C ILE A 11 3.86 -0.40 -5.00
N ILE A 12 2.61 0.05 -5.10
CA ILE A 12 2.09 0.76 -6.27
C ILE A 12 1.61 2.13 -5.79
N ILE A 13 2.29 3.17 -6.26
CA ILE A 13 1.96 4.56 -5.97
C ILE A 13 1.22 5.13 -7.18
N ILE A 14 0.05 5.71 -6.93
CA ILE A 14 -0.86 6.25 -7.96
C ILE A 14 -1.05 7.74 -7.72
N ASN A 15 -0.83 8.58 -8.72
CA ASN A 15 -1.00 10.03 -8.60
C ASN A 15 -1.86 10.61 -9.73
N GLY A 16 -2.76 11.54 -9.40
CA GLY A 16 -3.59 12.24 -10.37
C GLY A 16 -4.73 11.43 -10.99
N PHE A 17 -5.05 10.26 -10.43
CA PHE A 17 -6.16 9.42 -10.88
C PHE A 17 -7.46 9.89 -10.25
N THR A 18 -8.53 9.89 -11.05
CA THR A 18 -9.89 10.04 -10.52
C THR A 18 -10.31 8.78 -9.73
N ASN A 19 -11.35 8.92 -8.91
CA ASN A 19 -11.90 7.79 -8.16
C ASN A 19 -12.40 6.65 -9.06
N GLU A 20 -12.89 6.96 -10.27
CA GLU A 20 -13.38 5.96 -11.21
C GLU A 20 -12.23 5.17 -11.84
N GLU A 21 -11.20 5.86 -12.32
CA GLU A 21 -9.98 5.25 -12.88
C GLU A 21 -9.26 4.40 -11.82
N LEU A 22 -9.19 4.88 -10.58
CA LEU A 22 -8.58 4.13 -9.48
C LEU A 22 -9.34 2.83 -9.18
N LYS A 23 -10.68 2.87 -9.16
CA LYS A 23 -11.52 1.67 -8.97
C LYS A 23 -11.33 0.69 -10.11
N GLU A 24 -11.28 1.17 -11.35
CA GLU A 24 -11.07 0.33 -12.53
C GLU A 24 -9.70 -0.34 -12.49
N PHE A 25 -8.65 0.43 -12.20
CA PHE A 25 -7.29 -0.08 -12.05
C PHE A 25 -7.19 -1.16 -10.97
N LEU A 26 -7.75 -0.90 -9.78
CA LEU A 26 -7.76 -1.88 -8.68
C LEU A 26 -8.52 -3.14 -9.05
N SER A 27 -9.64 -3.01 -9.76
CA SER A 27 -10.43 -4.15 -10.25
C SER A 27 -9.64 -4.98 -11.25
N PHE A 28 -8.99 -4.34 -12.23
CA PHE A 28 -8.15 -5.00 -13.20
C PHE A 28 -6.98 -5.73 -12.54
N TYR A 29 -6.26 -5.05 -11.63
CA TYR A 29 -5.12 -5.64 -10.94
C TYR A 29 -5.53 -6.87 -10.12
N LYS A 30 -6.60 -6.77 -9.32
CA LYS A 30 -7.09 -7.86 -8.47
C LYS A 30 -7.61 -9.07 -9.25
N LYS A 31 -8.03 -8.89 -10.51
CA LYS A 31 -8.47 -9.98 -11.39
C LYS A 31 -7.32 -10.83 -11.92
N ASN A 32 -6.08 -10.38 -11.80
CA ASN A 32 -4.92 -11.13 -12.27
C ASN A 32 -4.36 -12.04 -11.15
N PRO A 33 -4.52 -13.37 -11.24
CA PRO A 33 -4.13 -14.29 -10.16
C PRO A 33 -2.61 -14.41 -9.98
N ASN A 34 -1.82 -14.03 -11.00
CA ASN A 34 -0.37 -14.10 -10.99
C ASN A 34 0.29 -12.85 -10.41
N LEU A 35 -0.49 -11.79 -10.16
CA LEU A 35 0.05 -10.58 -9.58
C LEU A 35 0.17 -10.73 -8.06
N PRO A 36 1.25 -10.23 -7.47
CA PRO A 36 1.40 -10.22 -6.04
C PRO A 36 0.40 -9.26 -5.39
N VAL A 37 0.27 -9.29 -4.06
CA VAL A 37 -0.53 -8.31 -3.32
C VAL A 37 0.38 -7.14 -2.91
N PRO A 38 0.29 -5.97 -3.56
CA PRO A 38 1.10 -4.81 -3.19
C PRO A 38 0.38 -3.95 -2.14
N ILE A 39 1.14 -3.04 -1.55
CA ILE A 39 0.60 -1.87 -0.85
C ILE A 39 0.19 -0.86 -1.94
N PHE A 40 -1.08 -0.51 -1.98
CA PHE A 40 -1.57 0.55 -2.87
C PHE A 40 -1.59 1.86 -2.11
N ALA A 41 -0.95 2.88 -2.68
CA ALA A 41 -0.92 4.21 -2.11
C ALA A 41 -1.32 5.23 -3.18
N THR A 42 -2.07 6.25 -2.77
CA THR A 42 -2.29 7.45 -3.58
C THR A 42 -1.42 8.57 -3.07
N VAL A 43 -0.83 9.34 -3.97
CA VAL A 43 -0.05 10.52 -3.60
C VAL A 43 -1.01 11.58 -3.05
N THR A 44 -0.78 11.99 -1.80
CA THR A 44 -1.40 13.15 -1.16
C THR A 44 -0.45 14.35 -1.27
N ASP A 45 -0.96 15.56 -1.01
CA ASP A 45 -0.16 16.79 -1.10
C ASP A 45 1.12 16.72 -0.25
N ASN A 46 1.05 16.11 0.93
CA ASN A 46 2.20 15.92 1.81
C ASN A 46 3.25 14.97 1.22
N SER A 47 2.81 13.93 0.51
CA SER A 47 3.72 12.94 -0.09
C SER A 47 4.44 13.42 -1.37
N LEU A 48 4.00 14.53 -1.98
CA LEU A 48 4.62 15.07 -3.21
C LEU A 48 6.02 15.63 -2.97
N GLU A 49 6.25 16.19 -1.79
CA GLU A 49 7.51 16.85 -1.43
C GLU A 49 8.48 15.92 -0.68
N MET A 50 8.02 14.73 -0.33
CA MET A 50 8.81 13.72 0.38
C MET A 50 9.83 13.03 -0.52
N LYS A 51 10.93 12.58 0.07
CA LYS A 51 11.81 11.65 -0.65
C LYS A 51 11.08 10.32 -0.80
N VAL A 52 11.21 9.73 -1.97
CA VAL A 52 10.60 8.42 -2.29
C VAL A 52 10.98 7.34 -1.26
N LYS A 53 12.21 7.37 -0.73
CA LYS A 53 12.64 6.44 0.34
C LYS A 53 11.78 6.58 1.59
N ASP A 54 11.62 7.80 2.08
CA ASP A 54 10.88 8.10 3.31
C ASP A 54 9.40 7.74 3.14
N LEU A 55 8.82 8.06 1.97
CA LEU A 55 7.46 7.68 1.61
C LEU A 55 7.27 6.15 1.61
N ILE A 56 8.21 5.40 1.05
CA ILE A 56 8.15 3.93 1.04
C ILE A 56 8.23 3.37 2.47
N GLU A 57 9.08 3.93 3.33
CA GLU A 57 9.20 3.50 4.72
C GLU A 57 7.90 3.73 5.51
N GLU A 58 7.29 4.92 5.37
CA GLU A 58 5.99 5.22 6.00
C GLU A 58 4.89 4.25 5.53
N LEU A 59 4.79 4.01 4.21
CA LEU A 59 3.78 3.11 3.66
C LEU A 59 3.91 1.67 4.15
N ILE A 60 5.14 1.19 4.36
CA ILE A 60 5.39 -0.15 4.93
C ILE A 60 4.92 -0.18 6.39
N GLU A 61 5.26 0.84 7.18
CA GLU A 61 4.88 0.90 8.60
C GLU A 61 3.36 0.98 8.78
N GLU A 62 2.68 1.80 7.98
CA GLU A 62 1.22 1.92 8.00
C GLU A 62 0.53 0.59 7.64
N ASP A 63 0.99 -0.10 6.60
CA ASP A 63 0.43 -1.40 6.18
C ASP A 63 0.66 -2.48 7.25
N GLU A 64 1.81 -2.51 7.91
CA GLU A 64 2.08 -3.44 9.02
C GLU A 64 1.14 -3.18 10.21
N ASN A 65 0.93 -1.92 10.58
CA ASN A 65 0.04 -1.53 11.66
C ASN A 65 -1.42 -1.87 11.33
N PHE A 66 -1.87 -1.57 10.11
CA PHE A 66 -3.21 -1.92 9.64
C PHE A 66 -3.45 -3.43 9.65
N LYS A 67 -2.48 -4.23 9.20
CA LYS A 67 -2.56 -5.70 9.23
C LYS A 67 -2.64 -6.26 10.65
N LYS A 68 -1.92 -5.67 11.61
CA LYS A 68 -1.99 -6.07 13.03
C LYS A 68 -3.39 -5.81 13.59
N MET A 69 -3.92 -4.59 13.41
CA MET A 69 -5.28 -4.23 13.84
C MET A 69 -6.35 -5.15 13.24
N MET A 70 -6.28 -5.44 11.94
CA MET A 70 -7.25 -6.31 11.25
C MET A 70 -7.20 -7.77 11.74
N LYS A 71 -6.04 -8.25 12.21
CA LYS A 71 -5.91 -9.58 12.83
C LYS A 71 -6.55 -9.61 14.22
N GLU A 72 -6.43 -8.54 15.00
CA GLU A 72 -7.02 -8.43 16.33
C GLU A 72 -8.54 -8.34 16.26
N VAL A 73 -9.09 -7.51 15.37
CA VAL A 73 -10.55 -7.40 15.14
C VAL A 73 -11.17 -8.74 14.72
N LYS A 74 -10.44 -9.55 13.92
CA LYS A 74 -10.89 -10.90 13.52
C LYS A 74 -10.83 -11.92 14.67
N LYS A 75 -9.92 -11.77 15.63
CA LYS A 75 -9.85 -12.63 16.83
C LYS A 75 -10.97 -12.32 17.82
N SER A 76 -11.39 -11.07 17.96
CA SER A 76 -12.47 -10.66 18.87
C SER A 76 -13.87 -11.06 18.38
N LYS A 77 -14.02 -11.40 17.09
CA LYS A 77 -15.29 -11.87 16.49
C LYS A 77 -15.40 -13.40 16.38
N LYS A 78 -14.42 -14.15 16.89
CA LYS A 78 -14.40 -15.62 16.88
C LYS A 78 -14.47 -16.16 18.30
#